data_AF-A0A1E1XVG5-F1
#
_entry.id   AF-A0A1E1XVG5-F1
#
_cell.length_a   1.000
_cell.length_b   1.000
_cell.length_c   1.000
_cell.angle_alpha   90.00
_cell.angle_beta   90.00
_cell.angle_gamma   90.00
#
_symmetry.space_group_name_H-M   'P 1'
#
loop_
_entity.id
_entity.type
_entity.pdbx_description
1 polymer ?
#
loop_
_entity_poly.entity_id
_entity_poly.type
_entity_poly.pdbx_seq_one_letter_code
_entity_poly.pdbx_strand_id
1 'polypeptide(L)'
;EAAIEGLRRYGVGSCGPRGFFGTVDIHLELESRLAEFMGVEEACLYSYGFSTVSSAIPSYAKQGDVIFADAEVNYAIQMGLLASRSQVYYFRHNDMGDLERLLLEQQERDTADPRKARVTRRFLVAEGIYASVGDICPLPDLVRLRRRFQLRLFVDETCSFGVLGRTGRGVREHFDVPSNEIDLMCATLEHAVGSYGGFCCGTSFVVDHQRLSGLGYCFSASLPPLQASVSLQAV
;
A
#
# COMPACT_ATOMS: atom_id res chain seq x y z
N GLU A 1 -19.60 -0.51 21.02
CA GLU A 1 -20.05 0.80 21.55
C GLU A 1 -19.73 1.94 20.59
N ALA A 2 -18.47 2.09 20.14
CA ALA A 2 -18.04 3.09 19.14
C ALA A 2 -18.93 3.15 17.88
N ALA A 3 -19.39 1.99 17.39
CA ALA A 3 -20.35 1.94 16.27
C ALA A 3 -21.67 2.70 16.58
N ILE A 4 -22.25 2.49 17.76
CA ILE A 4 -23.52 3.13 18.14
C ILE A 4 -23.33 4.64 18.28
N GLU A 5 -22.21 5.06 18.84
CA GLU A 5 -21.86 6.48 18.97
C GLU A 5 -21.64 7.13 17.59
N GLY A 6 -20.84 6.49 16.73
CA GLY A 6 -20.61 6.93 15.36
C GLY A 6 -21.90 7.06 14.57
N LEU A 7 -22.82 6.09 14.70
CA LEU A 7 -24.15 6.14 14.07
C LEU A 7 -24.97 7.33 14.58
N ARG A 8 -24.98 7.59 15.90
CA ARG A 8 -25.74 8.70 16.50
C ARG A 8 -25.19 10.07 16.09
N ARG A 9 -23.88 10.20 15.92
CA ARG A 9 -23.22 11.46 15.58
C ARG A 9 -23.21 11.75 14.08
N TYR A 10 -22.92 10.74 13.26
CA TYR A 10 -22.62 10.92 11.84
C TYR A 10 -23.64 10.24 10.90
N GLY A 11 -24.56 9.44 11.43
CA GLY A 11 -25.46 8.63 10.62
C GLY A 11 -24.77 7.44 9.96
N VAL A 12 -25.39 6.92 8.91
CA VAL A 12 -25.00 5.65 8.28
C VAL A 12 -23.86 5.77 7.25
N GLY A 13 -23.54 6.97 6.79
CA GLY A 13 -22.56 7.18 5.73
C GLY A 13 -22.44 8.65 5.32
N SER A 14 -21.34 8.99 4.64
CA SER A 14 -21.08 10.33 4.13
C SER A 14 -21.71 10.61 2.76
N CYS A 15 -22.09 9.55 2.02
CA CYS A 15 -22.67 9.60 0.67
C CYS A 15 -21.85 10.38 -0.36
N GLY A 16 -20.54 10.56 -0.14
CA GLY A 16 -19.68 11.32 -1.03
C GLY A 16 -18.21 10.89 -0.97
N PRO A 17 -17.44 11.19 -2.02
CA PRO A 17 -15.99 10.98 -2.04
C PRO A 17 -15.25 11.95 -1.10
N ARG A 18 -14.04 11.57 -0.70
CA ARG A 18 -13.21 12.33 0.25
C ARG A 18 -12.85 13.74 -0.23
N GLY A 19 -12.69 13.94 -1.54
CA GLY A 19 -12.37 15.25 -2.14
C GLY A 19 -13.53 16.25 -2.20
N PHE A 20 -14.74 15.84 -1.82
CA PHE A 20 -15.94 16.70 -1.81
C PHE A 20 -16.54 16.73 -0.39
N PHE A 21 -17.78 16.28 -0.22
CA PHE A 21 -18.50 16.26 1.06
C PHE A 21 -18.28 14.98 1.87
N GLY A 22 -17.42 14.07 1.42
CA GLY A 22 -17.20 12.77 2.05
C GLY A 22 -16.27 12.76 3.25
N THR A 23 -15.54 13.84 3.50
CA THR A 23 -14.59 13.93 4.62
C THR A 23 -15.26 14.53 5.85
N VAL A 24 -15.20 13.80 6.96
CA VAL A 24 -15.59 14.27 8.30
C VAL A 24 -14.46 14.03 9.29
N ASP A 25 -14.50 14.71 10.43
CA ASP A 25 -13.48 14.70 11.49
C ASP A 25 -12.96 13.29 11.87
N ILE A 26 -13.84 12.30 12.02
CA ILE A 26 -13.44 10.93 12.40
C ILE A 26 -12.51 10.26 11.39
N HIS A 27 -12.58 10.63 10.11
CA HIS A 27 -11.66 10.11 9.10
C HIS A 27 -10.25 10.67 9.29
N LEU A 28 -10.16 11.96 9.59
CA LEU A 28 -8.88 12.64 9.79
C LEU A 28 -8.21 12.14 11.08
N GLU A 29 -9.01 11.90 12.13
CA GLU A 29 -8.54 11.33 13.37
C GLU A 29 -8.00 9.91 13.17
N LEU A 30 -8.74 9.06 12.43
CA LEU A 30 -8.28 7.71 12.08
C LEU A 30 -7.01 7.74 11.21
N GLU A 31 -6.92 8.63 10.22
CA GLU A 31 -5.70 8.81 9.40
C GLU A 31 -4.50 9.18 10.28
N SER A 32 -4.67 10.13 11.21
CA SER A 32 -3.61 10.53 12.13
C SER A 32 -3.20 9.38 13.06
N ARG A 33 -4.17 8.61 13.59
CA ARG A 33 -3.90 7.47 14.47
C ARG A 33 -3.17 6.35 13.74
N LEU A 34 -3.55 6.07 12.49
CA LEU A 34 -2.87 5.08 11.66
C LEU A 34 -1.44 5.51 11.32
N ALA A 35 -1.21 6.78 11.00
CA ALA A 35 0.13 7.30 10.75
C ALA A 35 1.03 7.20 11.99
N GLU A 36 0.51 7.56 13.17
CA GLU A 36 1.19 7.42 14.45
C GLU A 36 1.50 5.95 14.77
N PHE A 37 0.51 5.07 14.61
CA PHE A 37 0.68 3.65 14.84
C PHE A 37 1.74 3.06 13.92
N MET A 38 1.72 3.35 12.62
CA MET A 38 2.69 2.84 11.65
C MET A 38 4.08 3.49 11.76
N GLY A 39 4.19 4.62 12.46
CA GLY A 39 5.43 5.38 12.61
C GLY A 39 5.87 6.07 11.31
N VAL A 40 4.90 6.68 10.61
CA VAL A 40 5.09 7.40 9.34
C VAL A 40 4.48 8.79 9.41
N GLU A 41 4.70 9.60 8.38
CA GLU A 41 4.25 11.00 8.36
C GLU A 41 2.74 11.11 8.18
N GLU A 42 2.17 10.39 7.23
CA GLU A 42 0.75 10.46 6.91
C GLU A 42 0.14 9.11 6.49
N ALA A 43 -1.19 9.03 6.58
CA ALA A 43 -2.00 7.96 6.03
C ALA A 43 -3.22 8.52 5.28
N CYS A 44 -3.71 7.77 4.29
CA CYS A 44 -4.98 8.04 3.62
C CYS A 44 -5.89 6.82 3.60
N LEU A 45 -7.16 7.05 3.92
CA LEU A 45 -8.18 6.00 3.99
C LEU A 45 -8.87 5.72 2.67
N TYR A 46 -9.17 4.45 2.46
CA TYR A 46 -9.99 3.88 1.42
C TYR A 46 -11.25 3.25 2.01
N SER A 47 -12.35 3.29 1.26
CA SER A 47 -13.62 2.68 1.67
C SER A 47 -13.65 1.16 1.60
N TYR A 48 -12.69 0.55 0.89
CA TYR A 48 -12.60 -0.90 0.75
C TYR A 48 -11.14 -1.37 0.65
N GLY A 49 -10.78 -2.45 1.35
CA GLY A 49 -9.41 -2.97 1.41
C GLY A 49 -8.83 -3.26 0.03
N PHE A 50 -9.56 -4.01 -0.80
CA PHE A 50 -9.17 -4.33 -2.18
C PHE A 50 -8.91 -3.09 -3.04
N SER A 51 -9.72 -2.04 -2.89
CA SER A 51 -9.59 -0.79 -3.65
C SER A 51 -8.32 0.00 -3.28
N THR A 52 -7.74 -0.27 -2.12
CA THR A 52 -6.54 0.41 -1.61
C THR A 52 -5.36 0.15 -2.53
N VAL A 53 -4.84 -1.09 -2.56
CA VAL A 53 -3.64 -1.43 -3.33
C VAL A 53 -3.88 -1.39 -4.84
N SER A 54 -5.07 -1.83 -5.29
CA SER A 54 -5.44 -1.83 -6.70
C SER A 54 -5.54 -0.42 -7.31
N SER A 55 -5.80 0.61 -6.49
CA SER A 55 -5.76 2.01 -6.92
C SER A 55 -4.45 2.73 -6.60
N ALA A 56 -3.66 2.22 -5.65
CA ALA A 56 -2.37 2.78 -5.29
C ALA A 56 -1.26 2.47 -6.28
N ILE A 57 -1.19 1.25 -6.80
CA ILE A 57 -0.20 0.92 -7.84
C ILE A 57 -0.32 1.85 -9.07
N PRO A 58 -1.49 2.00 -9.72
CA PRO A 58 -1.63 2.82 -10.92
C PRO A 58 -1.56 4.34 -10.68
N SER A 59 -1.64 4.82 -9.43
CA SER A 59 -1.47 6.25 -9.14
C SER A 59 -0.01 6.69 -9.37
N TYR A 60 0.95 5.80 -9.10
CA TYR A 60 2.38 6.04 -9.30
C TYR A 60 2.91 5.45 -10.60
N ALA A 61 2.66 4.17 -10.85
CA ALA A 61 3.18 3.45 -11.99
C ALA A 61 2.24 3.60 -13.20
N LYS A 62 2.81 4.03 -14.33
CA LYS A 62 2.07 4.31 -15.56
C LYS A 62 2.69 3.58 -16.74
N GLN A 63 2.01 3.62 -17.88
CA GLN A 63 2.54 3.09 -19.14
C GLN A 63 3.95 3.64 -19.43
N GLY A 64 4.91 2.73 -19.62
CA GLY A 64 6.33 3.03 -19.84
C GLY A 64 7.22 2.82 -18.61
N ASP A 65 6.63 2.65 -17.43
CA ASP A 65 7.34 2.23 -16.22
C ASP A 65 7.50 0.70 -16.14
N VAL A 66 8.36 0.26 -15.24
CA VAL A 66 8.66 -1.15 -14.99
C VAL A 66 8.30 -1.52 -13.55
N ILE A 67 7.59 -2.63 -13.38
CA ILE A 67 7.23 -3.16 -12.07
C ILE A 67 7.77 -4.60 -11.95
N PHE A 68 8.49 -4.86 -10.86
CA PHE A 68 8.86 -6.20 -10.44
C PHE A 68 7.89 -6.62 -9.34
N ALA A 69 7.18 -7.72 -9.53
CA ALA A 69 6.22 -8.23 -8.56
C ALA A 69 6.51 -9.70 -8.26
N ASP A 70 6.29 -10.12 -7.02
CA ASP A 70 6.38 -11.54 -6.68
C ASP A 70 5.29 -12.32 -7.44
N ALA A 71 5.58 -13.55 -7.85
CA ALA A 71 4.64 -14.38 -8.60
C ALA A 71 3.34 -14.73 -7.81
N GLU A 72 3.40 -14.73 -6.48
CA GLU A 72 2.29 -15.13 -5.60
C GLU A 72 1.55 -13.94 -4.97
N VAL A 73 1.70 -12.73 -5.53
CA VAL A 73 0.95 -11.56 -5.05
C VAL A 73 -0.56 -11.76 -5.14
N ASN A 74 -1.28 -11.22 -4.16
CA ASN A 74 -2.73 -11.31 -4.05
C ASN A 74 -3.46 -10.69 -5.26
N TYR A 75 -4.75 -11.05 -5.38
CA TYR A 75 -5.58 -10.64 -6.50
C TYR A 75 -5.76 -9.11 -6.61
N ALA A 76 -5.75 -8.38 -5.50
CA ALA A 76 -5.88 -6.93 -5.51
C ALA A 76 -4.64 -6.26 -6.11
N ILE A 77 -3.45 -6.74 -5.77
CA ILE A 77 -2.19 -6.33 -6.40
C ILE A 77 -2.22 -6.64 -7.89
N GLN A 78 -2.62 -7.86 -8.29
CA GLN A 78 -2.71 -8.23 -9.72
C GLN A 78 -3.60 -7.27 -10.51
N MET A 79 -4.73 -6.84 -9.94
CA MET A 79 -5.61 -5.86 -10.58
C MET A 79 -4.98 -4.46 -10.64
N GLY A 80 -4.23 -4.04 -9.63
CA GLY A 80 -3.45 -2.80 -9.66
C GLY A 80 -2.34 -2.80 -10.71
N LEU A 81 -1.63 -3.92 -10.84
CA LEU A 81 -0.61 -4.15 -11.87
C LEU A 81 -1.22 -4.04 -13.28
N LEU A 82 -2.35 -4.70 -13.50
CA LEU A 82 -3.10 -4.63 -14.76
C LEU A 82 -3.56 -3.19 -15.06
N ALA A 83 -4.12 -2.50 -14.07
CA ALA A 83 -4.59 -1.12 -14.20
C ALA A 83 -3.46 -0.13 -14.53
N SER A 84 -2.23 -0.39 -14.06
CA SER A 84 -1.07 0.48 -14.29
C SER A 84 -0.63 0.55 -15.75
N ARG A 85 -0.92 -0.50 -16.55
CA ARG A 85 -0.41 -0.69 -17.92
C ARG A 85 1.12 -0.61 -18.04
N SER A 86 1.82 -0.81 -16.92
CA SER A 86 3.28 -0.84 -16.87
C SER A 86 3.80 -2.16 -17.43
N GLN A 87 5.09 -2.21 -17.75
CA GLN A 87 5.74 -3.47 -18.04
C GLN A 87 5.97 -4.21 -16.72
N VAL A 88 5.29 -5.34 -16.53
CA VAL A 88 5.40 -6.15 -15.31
C VAL A 88 6.33 -7.34 -15.55
N TYR A 89 7.24 -7.57 -14.62
CA TYR A 89 8.09 -8.77 -14.55
C TYR A 89 7.79 -9.48 -13.24
N TYR A 90 7.31 -10.71 -13.33
CA TYR A 90 7.12 -11.56 -12.16
C TYR A 90 8.40 -12.31 -11.85
N PHE A 91 8.89 -12.21 -10.61
CA PHE A 91 9.96 -13.07 -10.10
C PHE A 91 9.37 -14.23 -9.32
N ARG A 92 10.06 -15.37 -9.29
CA ARG A 92 9.61 -16.55 -8.53
C ARG A 92 9.39 -16.21 -7.06
N HIS A 93 8.37 -16.82 -6.46
CA HIS A 93 7.97 -16.53 -5.09
C HIS A 93 9.14 -16.57 -4.10
N ASN A 94 9.36 -15.46 -3.39
CA ASN A 94 10.44 -15.26 -2.42
C ASN A 94 11.87 -15.55 -2.94
N ASP A 95 12.08 -15.65 -4.26
CA ASP A 95 13.38 -15.94 -4.86
C ASP A 95 14.13 -14.66 -5.21
N MET A 96 15.00 -14.23 -4.29
CA MET A 96 15.80 -13.01 -4.46
C MET A 96 16.86 -13.15 -5.55
N GLY A 97 17.28 -14.37 -5.90
CA GLY A 97 18.21 -14.62 -7.00
C GLY A 97 17.55 -14.41 -8.36
N ASP A 98 16.30 -14.84 -8.51
CA ASP A 98 15.51 -14.58 -9.72
C ASP A 98 15.15 -13.10 -9.86
N LEU A 99 14.78 -12.43 -8.76
CA LEU A 99 14.60 -10.98 -8.74
C LEU A 99 15.88 -10.25 -9.16
N GLU A 100 17.04 -10.61 -8.60
CA GLU A 100 18.32 -9.99 -8.96
C GLU A 100 18.66 -10.20 -10.44
N ARG A 101 18.40 -11.38 -11.00
CA ARG A 101 18.57 -11.66 -12.43
C ARG A 101 17.73 -10.70 -13.28
N LEU A 102 16.44 -10.54 -12.98
CA LEU A 102 15.54 -9.64 -13.72
C LEU A 102 15.96 -8.17 -13.59
N LEU A 103 16.47 -7.77 -12.42
CA LEU A 103 16.99 -6.42 -12.19
C LEU A 103 18.26 -6.14 -13.01
N LEU A 104 19.16 -7.12 -13.11
CA LEU A 104 20.36 -7.02 -13.96
C LEU A 104 19.98 -6.93 -15.44
N GLU A 105 19.05 -7.74 -15.92
CA GLU A 105 18.53 -7.64 -17.29
C GLU A 105 17.91 -6.27 -17.58
N GLN A 106 17.19 -5.69 -16.61
CA GLN A 106 16.65 -4.35 -16.77
C GLN A 106 17.76 -3.29 -16.80
N GLN A 107 18.79 -3.43 -15.96
CA GLN A 107 19.94 -2.53 -15.96
C GLN A 107 20.71 -2.58 -17.29
N GLU A 108 20.83 -3.75 -17.92
CA GLU A 108 21.40 -3.88 -19.26
C GLU A 108 20.57 -3.12 -20.32
N ARG A 109 19.23 -3.25 -20.28
CA ARG A 109 18.32 -2.49 -21.15
C ARG A 109 18.45 -0.98 -20.93
N ASP A 110 18.60 -0.57 -19.67
CA ASP A 110 18.76 0.82 -19.30
C ASP A 110 20.09 1.42 -19.81
N THR A 111 21.14 0.60 -19.81
CA THR A 111 22.45 0.97 -20.36
C THR A 111 22.41 1.08 -21.88
N ALA A 112 21.62 0.23 -22.55
CA ALA A 112 21.45 0.25 -24.00
C ALA A 112 20.64 1.47 -24.49
N ASP A 113 19.67 1.95 -23.72
CA ASP A 113 18.92 3.19 -24.01
C ASP A 113 18.85 4.13 -22.79
N PRO A 114 19.91 4.92 -22.54
CA PRO A 114 19.97 5.82 -21.40
C PRO A 114 18.90 6.92 -21.42
N ARG A 115 18.41 7.30 -22.62
CA ARG A 115 17.38 8.34 -22.76
C ARG A 115 16.05 7.84 -22.22
N LYS A 116 15.67 6.61 -22.57
CA LYS A 116 14.48 5.95 -22.03
C LYS A 116 14.65 5.63 -20.54
N ALA A 117 15.81 5.12 -20.15
CA ALA A 117 16.10 4.77 -18.76
C ALA A 117 15.87 5.92 -17.77
N ARG A 118 16.22 7.16 -18.17
CA ARG A 118 16.07 8.37 -17.36
C ARG A 118 14.63 8.73 -17.02
N VAL A 119 13.68 8.38 -17.88
CA VAL A 119 12.25 8.68 -17.68
C VAL A 119 11.46 7.49 -17.14
N THR A 120 11.98 6.27 -17.32
CA THR A 120 11.37 5.03 -16.79
C THR A 120 11.57 4.95 -15.27
N ARG A 121 10.46 4.85 -14.55
CA ARG A 121 10.46 4.57 -13.10
C ARG A 121 10.39 3.06 -12.89
N ARG A 122 11.07 2.58 -11.84
CA ARG A 122 11.14 1.17 -11.47
C ARG A 122 10.52 0.96 -10.10
N PHE A 123 9.64 -0.01 -10.00
CA PHE A 123 8.89 -0.34 -8.79
C PHE A 123 9.10 -1.81 -8.42
N LEU A 124 9.06 -2.10 -7.13
CA LEU A 124 9.08 -3.44 -6.54
C LEU A 124 7.84 -3.58 -5.67
N VAL A 125 7.07 -4.63 -5.87
CA VAL A 125 5.81 -4.88 -5.16
C VAL A 125 5.86 -6.26 -4.52
N ALA A 126 5.58 -6.33 -3.23
CA ALA A 126 5.52 -7.56 -2.45
C ALA A 126 4.43 -7.46 -1.36
N GLU A 127 4.04 -8.60 -0.80
CA GLU A 127 3.20 -8.66 0.40
C GLU A 127 4.08 -8.86 1.64
N GLY A 128 3.65 -8.36 2.80
CA GLY A 128 4.32 -8.64 4.07
C GLY A 128 4.18 -10.11 4.45
N ILE A 129 2.93 -10.58 4.52
CA ILE A 129 2.56 -12.00 4.51
C ILE A 129 1.76 -12.25 3.23
N TYR A 130 2.17 -13.22 2.43
CA TYR A 130 1.48 -13.56 1.19
C TYR A 130 0.15 -14.26 1.49
N ALA A 131 -0.96 -13.69 1.01
CA ALA A 131 -2.29 -14.23 1.30
C ALA A 131 -2.52 -15.63 0.71
N SER A 132 -1.84 -16.01 -0.37
CA SER A 132 -2.00 -17.32 -1.03
C SER A 132 -1.29 -18.46 -0.30
N VAL A 133 -0.08 -18.20 0.21
CA VAL A 133 0.83 -19.23 0.74
C VAL A 133 1.10 -19.11 2.24
N GLY A 134 0.96 -17.91 2.82
CA GLY A 134 1.18 -17.65 4.25
C GLY A 134 2.64 -17.39 4.65
N ASP A 135 3.57 -17.39 3.69
CA ASP A 135 4.98 -17.08 3.93
C ASP A 135 5.18 -15.57 4.16
N ILE A 136 6.24 -15.22 4.91
CA ILE A 136 6.66 -13.84 5.13
C ILE A 136 7.67 -13.46 4.04
N CYS A 137 7.56 -12.26 3.47
CA CYS A 137 8.55 -11.81 2.48
C CYS A 137 9.94 -11.61 3.10
N PRO A 138 11.04 -11.86 2.35
CA PRO A 138 12.40 -11.59 2.79
C PRO A 138 12.70 -10.08 2.71
N LEU A 139 12.02 -9.28 3.54
CA LEU A 139 12.07 -7.81 3.50
C LEU A 139 13.50 -7.23 3.58
N PRO A 140 14.44 -7.74 4.41
CA PRO A 140 15.81 -7.23 4.42
C PRO A 140 16.52 -7.35 3.06
N ASP A 141 16.27 -8.45 2.34
CA ASP A 141 16.85 -8.68 1.02
C ASP A 141 16.18 -7.80 -0.05
N LEU A 142 14.86 -7.63 0.02
CA LEU A 142 14.11 -6.70 -0.84
C LEU A 142 14.63 -5.27 -0.66
N VAL A 143 14.86 -4.82 0.57
CA VAL A 143 15.42 -3.49 0.86
C VAL A 143 16.85 -3.36 0.33
N ARG A 144 17.69 -4.40 0.47
CA ARG A 144 19.04 -4.40 -0.09
C ARG A 144 19.01 -4.21 -1.61
N LEU A 145 18.17 -4.96 -2.31
CA LEU A 145 18.02 -4.86 -3.77
C LEU A 145 17.40 -3.52 -4.18
N ARG A 146 16.39 -3.04 -3.44
CA ARG A 146 15.79 -1.70 -3.62
C ARG A 146 16.87 -0.63 -3.61
N ARG A 147 17.75 -0.62 -2.59
CA ARG A 147 18.84 0.38 -2.49
C ARG A 147 19.84 0.25 -3.62
N ARG A 148 20.25 -0.97 -3.98
CA ARG A 148 21.24 -1.22 -5.04
C ARG A 148 20.74 -0.79 -6.42
N PHE A 149 19.48 -1.07 -6.73
CA PHE A 149 18.88 -0.82 -8.06
C PHE A 149 17.96 0.42 -8.09
N GLN A 150 17.93 1.20 -7.00
CA GLN A 150 17.16 2.45 -6.87
C GLN A 150 15.67 2.28 -7.21
N LEU A 151 15.07 1.22 -6.65
CA LEU A 151 13.66 0.89 -6.85
C LEU A 151 12.78 1.65 -5.86
N ARG A 152 11.50 1.84 -6.22
CA ARG A 152 10.45 2.22 -5.27
C ARG A 152 9.77 0.97 -4.75
N LEU A 153 9.75 0.76 -3.44
CA LEU A 153 9.23 -0.45 -2.80
C LEU A 153 7.84 -0.21 -2.23
N PHE A 154 6.86 -0.96 -2.72
CA PHE A 154 5.50 -1.02 -2.20
C PHE A 154 5.30 -2.35 -1.47
N VAL A 155 4.81 -2.28 -0.23
CA VAL A 155 4.52 -3.46 0.58
C VAL A 155 3.05 -3.46 0.98
N ASP A 156 2.36 -4.54 0.64
CA ASP A 156 1.00 -4.79 1.12
C ASP A 156 1.05 -5.55 2.44
N GLU A 157 0.70 -4.85 3.52
CA GLU A 157 0.66 -5.32 4.89
C GLU A 157 -0.72 -5.92 5.27
N THR A 158 -1.61 -6.18 4.30
CA THR A 158 -2.98 -6.69 4.53
C THR A 158 -3.08 -7.89 5.47
N CYS A 159 -2.12 -8.83 5.42
CA CYS A 159 -2.11 -10.01 6.29
C CYS A 159 -1.14 -9.89 7.49
N SER A 160 -0.26 -8.89 7.50
CA SER A 160 0.77 -8.69 8.52
C SER A 160 0.46 -7.56 9.50
N PHE A 161 -0.34 -6.57 9.10
CA PHE A 161 -0.83 -5.50 9.96
C PHE A 161 -1.69 -6.08 11.10
N GLY A 162 -1.35 -5.70 12.34
CA GLY A 162 -1.93 -6.24 13.57
C GLY A 162 -1.47 -7.65 13.95
N VAL A 163 -0.58 -8.27 13.16
CA VAL A 163 -0.12 -9.66 13.36
C VAL A 163 1.39 -9.74 13.60
N LEU A 164 2.18 -9.12 12.72
CA LEU A 164 3.64 -9.17 12.77
C LEU A 164 4.23 -7.97 13.50
N GLY A 165 5.39 -8.20 14.12
CA GLY A 165 6.09 -7.22 14.94
C GLY A 165 5.62 -7.23 16.39
N ARG A 166 6.39 -6.57 17.27
CA ARG A 166 6.10 -6.54 18.71
C ARG A 166 4.82 -5.77 19.04
N THR A 167 4.49 -4.77 18.24
CA THR A 167 3.31 -3.91 18.41
C THR A 167 2.27 -4.11 17.32
N GLY A 168 2.50 -5.01 16.36
CA GLY A 168 1.58 -5.30 15.28
C GLY A 168 1.71 -4.35 14.09
N ARG A 169 2.84 -3.65 13.93
CA ARG A 169 3.05 -2.69 12.82
C ARG A 169 3.31 -3.36 11.47
N GLY A 170 3.43 -4.69 11.44
CA GLY A 170 3.61 -5.44 10.20
C GLY A 170 5.03 -5.95 9.99
N VAL A 171 5.32 -6.35 8.76
CA VAL A 171 6.57 -7.02 8.38
C VAL A 171 7.79 -6.12 8.61
N ARG A 172 7.59 -4.80 8.47
CA ARG A 172 8.65 -3.82 8.75
C ARG A 172 9.16 -3.91 10.19
N GLU A 173 8.26 -3.92 11.17
CA GLU A 173 8.63 -4.03 12.58
C GLU A 173 9.19 -5.41 12.91
N HIS A 174 8.68 -6.47 12.28
CA HIS A 174 9.19 -7.82 12.46
C HIS A 174 10.70 -7.95 12.14
N PHE A 175 11.17 -7.23 11.12
CA PHE A 175 12.58 -7.23 10.71
C PHE A 175 13.38 -6.00 11.16
N ASP A 176 12.84 -5.16 12.05
CA ASP A 176 13.46 -3.90 12.50
C ASP A 176 13.90 -2.98 11.34
N VAL A 177 13.12 -2.96 10.25
CA VAL A 177 13.39 -2.13 9.08
C VAL A 177 12.88 -0.70 9.33
N PRO A 178 13.69 0.35 9.06
CA PRO A 178 13.23 1.74 9.17
C PRO A 178 12.08 2.07 8.19
N SER A 179 11.17 2.97 8.59
CA SER A 179 10.00 3.34 7.75
C SER A 179 10.36 4.01 6.43
N ASN A 180 11.51 4.68 6.33
CA ASN A 180 11.99 5.29 5.09
C ASN A 180 12.54 4.28 4.06
N GLU A 181 12.59 2.99 4.39
CA GLU A 181 12.99 1.92 3.46
C GLU A 181 11.84 1.39 2.60
N ILE A 182 10.60 1.72 2.95
CA ILE A 182 9.40 1.35 2.19
C ILE A 182 8.71 2.63 1.75
N ASP A 183 8.52 2.79 0.44
CA ASP A 183 7.99 4.03 -0.14
C ASP A 183 6.47 4.15 0.05
N LEU A 184 5.77 3.02 0.01
CA LEU A 184 4.33 2.94 0.24
C LEU A 184 4.01 1.65 0.99
N MET A 185 3.34 1.78 2.13
CA MET A 185 2.72 0.65 2.82
C MET A 185 1.21 0.76 2.67
N CYS A 186 0.53 -0.34 2.40
CA CYS A 186 -0.93 -0.38 2.42
C CYS A 186 -1.44 -1.58 3.21
N ALA A 187 -2.60 -1.47 3.83
CA ALA A 187 -3.26 -2.59 4.49
C ALA A 187 -4.77 -2.45 4.47
N THR A 188 -5.46 -3.57 4.66
CA THR A 188 -6.90 -3.59 4.95
C THR A 188 -7.19 -3.37 6.43
N LEU A 189 -8.35 -2.79 6.73
CA LEU A 189 -8.95 -2.72 8.06
C LEU A 189 -9.94 -3.89 8.30
N GLU A 190 -10.09 -4.79 7.32
CA GLU A 190 -11.07 -5.88 7.35
C GLU A 190 -10.57 -7.11 8.12
N HIS A 191 -9.25 -7.23 8.31
CA HIS A 191 -8.62 -8.37 8.98
C HIS A 191 -8.43 -8.08 10.48
N ALA A 192 -7.22 -7.72 10.91
CA ALA A 192 -6.88 -7.58 12.32
C ALA A 192 -7.74 -6.55 13.08
N VAL A 193 -8.21 -5.50 12.40
CA VAL A 193 -9.06 -4.45 12.97
C VAL A 193 -10.53 -4.87 13.06
N GLY A 194 -10.97 -5.83 12.23
CA GLY A 194 -12.35 -6.33 12.23
C GLY A 194 -13.39 -5.28 11.82
N SER A 195 -13.02 -4.32 10.97
CA SER A 195 -13.92 -3.28 10.43
C SER A 195 -13.97 -3.38 8.90
N TYR A 196 -14.09 -2.24 8.21
CA TYR A 196 -14.11 -2.15 6.76
C TYR A 196 -13.16 -1.07 6.29
N GLY A 197 -12.70 -1.20 5.05
CA GLY A 197 -11.83 -0.22 4.42
C GLY A 197 -10.38 -0.64 4.37
N GLY A 198 -9.53 0.29 3.97
CA GLY A 198 -8.10 0.10 3.97
C GLY A 198 -7.40 1.43 4.05
N PHE A 199 -6.09 1.42 4.13
CA PHE A 199 -5.29 2.63 4.16
C PHE A 199 -3.99 2.45 3.41
N CYS A 200 -3.48 3.55 2.85
CA CYS A 200 -2.10 3.69 2.44
C CYS A 200 -1.40 4.62 3.42
N CYS A 201 -0.12 4.40 3.69
CA CYS A 201 0.67 5.26 4.57
C CYS A 201 2.12 5.34 4.11
N GLY A 202 2.79 6.43 4.48
CA GLY A 202 4.14 6.74 4.04
C GLY A 202 4.50 8.20 4.31
N THR A 203 5.33 8.77 3.43
CA THR A 203 5.65 10.21 3.48
C THR A 203 4.47 11.07 3.05
N SER A 204 4.40 12.32 3.51
CA SER A 204 3.37 13.27 3.09
C SER A 204 3.33 13.41 1.56
N PHE A 205 4.49 13.42 0.91
CA PHE A 205 4.58 13.51 -0.55
C PHE A 205 3.87 12.35 -1.27
N VAL A 206 4.03 11.13 -0.76
CA VAL A 206 3.37 9.93 -1.29
C VAL A 206 1.86 10.05 -1.03
N VAL A 207 1.46 10.31 0.21
CA VAL A 207 0.04 10.36 0.58
C VAL A 207 -0.72 11.47 -0.17
N ASP A 208 -0.13 12.65 -0.35
CA ASP A 208 -0.75 13.74 -1.10
C ASP A 208 -0.93 13.41 -2.58
N HIS A 209 0.07 12.78 -3.20
CA HIS A 209 -0.07 12.31 -4.59
C HIS A 209 -1.20 11.28 -4.70
N GLN A 210 -1.33 10.40 -3.71
CA GLN A 210 -2.38 9.40 -3.64
C GLN A 210 -3.78 10.03 -3.52
N ARG A 211 -3.94 11.08 -2.72
CA ARG A 211 -5.21 11.81 -2.55
C ARG A 211 -5.67 12.51 -3.84
N LEU A 212 -4.74 12.86 -4.72
CA LEU A 212 -5.03 13.53 -6.00
C LEU A 212 -5.24 12.53 -7.15
N SER A 213 -4.48 11.43 -7.15
CA SER A 213 -4.37 10.53 -8.32
C SER A 213 -5.01 9.15 -8.09
N GLY A 214 -5.29 8.76 -6.85
CA GLY A 214 -5.86 7.46 -6.52
C GLY A 214 -7.32 7.36 -6.93
N LEU A 215 -7.61 6.56 -7.98
CA LEU A 215 -8.98 6.43 -8.51
C LEU A 215 -9.98 5.96 -7.43
N GLY A 216 -9.58 5.01 -6.60
CA GLY A 216 -10.39 4.50 -5.49
C GLY A 216 -10.60 5.51 -4.35
N TYR A 217 -9.81 6.58 -4.30
CA TYR A 217 -9.95 7.67 -3.32
C TYR A 217 -10.81 8.80 -3.88
N CYS A 218 -10.55 9.20 -5.13
CA CYS A 218 -11.22 10.34 -5.78
C CYS A 218 -12.66 10.02 -6.25
N PHE A 219 -12.89 8.80 -6.73
CA PHE A 219 -14.14 8.41 -7.42
C PHE A 219 -14.95 7.34 -6.68
N SER A 220 -14.60 7.04 -5.44
CA SER A 220 -15.40 6.19 -4.55
C SER A 220 -15.95 7.02 -3.39
N ALA A 221 -17.11 6.62 -2.85
CA ALA A 221 -17.58 7.19 -1.58
C ALA A 221 -16.56 6.88 -0.47
N SER A 222 -16.47 7.78 0.53
CA SER A 222 -15.60 7.57 1.67
C SER A 222 -16.01 6.35 2.49
N LEU A 223 -15.11 5.88 3.36
CA LEU A 223 -15.47 4.92 4.39
C LEU A 223 -16.67 5.48 5.18
N PRO A 224 -17.67 4.68 5.55
CA PRO A 224 -18.74 5.17 6.42
C PRO A 224 -18.14 5.67 7.75
N PRO A 225 -18.51 6.86 8.26
CA PRO A 225 -17.99 7.38 9.53
C PRO A 225 -18.19 6.42 10.71
N LEU A 226 -19.26 5.63 10.65
CA LEU A 226 -19.52 4.49 11.52
C LEU A 226 -18.33 3.51 11.60
N GLN A 227 -17.83 3.08 10.44
CA GLN A 227 -16.71 2.14 10.34
C GLN A 227 -15.38 2.80 10.69
N ALA A 228 -15.21 4.08 10.35
CA ALA A 228 -14.07 4.86 10.80
C ALA A 228 -14.01 4.94 12.34
N SER A 229 -15.15 5.11 13.01
CA SER A 229 -15.24 5.12 14.48
C SER A 229 -14.86 3.77 15.10
N VAL A 230 -15.29 2.66 14.48
CA VAL A 230 -14.94 1.31 14.94
C VAL A 230 -13.44 1.06 14.75
N SER A 231 -12.90 1.41 13.59
CA SER A 231 -11.48 1.27 13.28
C SER A 231 -10.62 2.11 14.21
N LEU A 232 -11.03 3.35 14.50
CA LEU A 232 -10.29 4.23 15.41
C LEU A 232 -10.21 3.66 16.82
N GLN A 233 -11.29 3.06 17.32
CA GLN A 233 -11.29 2.45 18.64
C GLN A 233 -10.39 1.20 18.72
N ALA A 234 -10.19 0.52 17.60
CA ALA A 234 -9.40 -0.71 17.51
C ALA A 234 -7.89 -0.44 17.33
N VAL A 235 -7.49 0.75 16.87
CA VAL A 235 -6.09 1.16 16.62
C VAL A 235 -5.54 2.02 17.76
#